data_AF-A0A412IU80-F1
#
_entry.id   AF-A0A412IU80-F1
#
_cell.length_a   1.000
_cell.length_b   1.000
_cell.length_c   1.000
_cell.angle_alpha   90.00
_cell.angle_beta   90.00
_cell.angle_gamma   90.00
#
_symmetry.space_group_name_H-M   'P 1'
#
loop_
_entity.id
_entity.type
_entity.pdbx_description
1 polymer ?
#
loop_
_entity_poly.entity_id
_entity_poly.type
_entity_poly.pdbx_seq_one_letter_code
_entity_poly.pdbx_strand_id
1 'polypeptide(L)'
;MGLVVVNIVSLIMFGLVIVMFVLADSIGGIAIGIGLSLIWLVFTIAANIHILKGRRSTEKLKDSARGHMFDAQIERLNRQYESIMSREEYFHENVEEGSGVRNLYEDIKEQAQSNMDSAIGFIQTYDYYTRPQPVYLDNLCRQGDELVRKFNILVEKMVDIDTNLSTLDMKYVDDVIECMNNMRQNTGSQGMS
;
A
#
# COMPACT_ATOMS: atom_id res chain seq x y z
N MET A 1 4.06 -8.36 11.92
CA MET A 1 3.52 -9.72 12.17
C MET A 1 2.59 -10.22 11.05
N GLY A 2 1.91 -9.33 10.30
CA GLY A 2 0.99 -9.72 9.21
C GLY A 2 1.56 -10.66 8.14
N LEU A 3 2.82 -10.49 7.71
CA LEU A 3 3.43 -11.33 6.66
C LEU A 3 3.59 -12.80 7.08
N VAL A 4 3.85 -13.05 8.37
CA VAL A 4 3.94 -14.42 8.93
C VAL A 4 2.54 -15.01 9.10
N VAL A 5 1.58 -14.19 9.54
CA VAL A 5 0.18 -14.61 9.73
C VAL A 5 -0.48 -14.98 8.39
N VAL A 6 -0.32 -14.15 7.34
CA VAL A 6 -0.83 -14.43 5.99
C VAL A 6 -0.22 -15.71 5.43
N ASN A 7 1.09 -15.95 5.65
CA ASN A 7 1.72 -17.18 5.18
C ASN A 7 1.20 -18.42 5.92
N ILE A 8 0.98 -18.33 7.24
CA ILE A 8 0.45 -19.42 8.07
C ILE A 8 -1.01 -19.73 7.72
N VAL A 9 -1.86 -18.69 7.61
CA VAL A 9 -3.28 -18.84 7.24
C VAL A 9 -3.41 -19.42 5.83
N SER A 10 -2.60 -18.96 4.88
CA SER A 10 -2.57 -19.51 3.52
C SER A 10 -2.09 -20.97 3.48
N LEU A 11 -1.15 -21.37 4.34
CA LEU A 11 -0.71 -22.76 4.47
C LEU A 11 -1.80 -23.68 5.04
N ILE A 12 -2.53 -23.19 6.05
CA ILE A 12 -3.64 -23.92 6.68
C ILE A 12 -4.79 -24.08 5.68
N MET A 13 -5.15 -23.02 4.96
CA MET A 13 -6.22 -23.07 3.95
C MET A 13 -5.84 -23.97 2.77
N PHE A 14 -4.58 -23.95 2.33
CA PHE A 14 -4.08 -24.87 1.30
C PHE A 14 -4.15 -26.34 1.75
N GLY A 15 -3.78 -26.61 3.00
CA GLY A 15 -3.94 -27.94 3.62
C GLY A 15 -5.40 -28.40 3.66
N LEU A 16 -6.33 -27.51 4.03
CA LEU A 16 -7.77 -27.82 4.07
C LEU A 16 -8.35 -28.11 2.68
N VAL A 17 -7.92 -27.38 1.64
CA VAL A 17 -8.33 -27.65 0.25
C VAL A 17 -7.81 -29.00 -0.23
N ILE A 18 -6.57 -29.38 0.12
CA ILE A 18 -6.03 -30.71 -0.18
C ILE A 18 -6.81 -31.81 0.56
N VAL A 19 -7.15 -31.60 1.84
CA VAL A 19 -7.94 -32.57 2.62
C VAL A 19 -9.35 -32.74 2.03
N MET A 20 -10.01 -31.65 1.63
CA MET A 20 -11.29 -31.73 0.93
C MET A 20 -11.18 -32.42 -0.43
N PHE A 21 -10.06 -32.24 -1.13
CA PHE A 21 -9.77 -32.88 -2.42
C PHE A 21 -9.55 -34.40 -2.29
N VAL A 22 -8.88 -34.86 -1.23
CA VAL A 22 -8.71 -36.30 -0.93
C VAL A 22 -10.04 -36.98 -0.58
N LEU A 23 -11.02 -36.22 -0.07
CA LEU A 23 -12.35 -36.72 0.29
C LEU A 23 -13.36 -36.67 -0.87
N ALA A 24 -13.01 -36.07 -2.01
CA ALA A 24 -13.91 -35.93 -3.15
C ALA A 24 -13.80 -37.17 -4.07
N ASP A 25 -14.76 -38.09 -3.95
CA ASP A 25 -14.84 -39.35 -4.73
C ASP A 25 -15.16 -39.16 -6.24
N SER A 26 -15.08 -37.95 -6.78
CA SER A 26 -15.43 -37.66 -8.18
C SER A 26 -14.34 -36.91 -8.93
N ILE A 27 -14.07 -37.36 -10.16
CA ILE A 27 -13.14 -36.72 -11.11
C ILE A 27 -13.54 -35.25 -11.37
N GLY A 28 -14.84 -34.92 -11.29
CA GLY A 28 -15.33 -33.54 -11.40
C GLY A 28 -14.93 -32.66 -10.21
N GLY A 29 -15.04 -33.18 -8.98
CA GLY A 29 -14.59 -32.48 -7.77
C GLY A 29 -13.07 -32.23 -7.76
N ILE A 30 -12.31 -33.19 -8.27
CA ILE A 30 -10.85 -33.10 -8.46
C ILE A 30 -10.51 -31.95 -9.42
N ALA A 31 -11.13 -31.90 -10.60
CA ALA A 31 -10.84 -30.86 -11.61
C ALA A 31 -11.17 -29.44 -11.11
N ILE A 32 -12.29 -29.28 -10.41
CA ILE A 32 -12.72 -27.98 -9.86
C ILE A 32 -11.80 -27.55 -8.71
N GLY A 33 -11.41 -28.48 -7.83
CA GLY A 33 -10.49 -28.21 -6.72
C GLY A 33 -9.11 -27.76 -7.19
N ILE A 34 -8.56 -28.38 -8.23
CA ILE A 34 -7.28 -27.95 -8.84
C ILE A 34 -7.41 -26.53 -9.41
N GLY A 35 -8.50 -26.24 -10.11
CA GLY A 35 -8.75 -24.91 -10.67
C GLY A 35 -8.78 -23.82 -9.60
N LEU A 36 -9.53 -24.04 -8.52
CA LEU A 36 -9.63 -23.09 -7.41
C LEU A 36 -8.29 -22.90 -6.68
N SER A 37 -7.53 -23.99 -6.49
CA SER A 37 -6.21 -23.94 -5.85
C SER A 37 -5.20 -23.13 -6.68
N LEU A 38 -5.21 -23.28 -8.01
CA LEU A 38 -4.35 -22.49 -8.90
C LEU A 38 -4.72 -21.00 -8.89
N ILE A 39 -6.01 -20.67 -8.95
CA ILE A 39 -6.48 -19.28 -8.88
C ILE A 39 -6.09 -18.65 -7.54
N TRP A 40 -6.26 -19.39 -6.45
CA TRP A 40 -5.89 -18.94 -5.11
C TRP A 40 -4.38 -18.77 -4.92
N LEU A 41 -3.58 -19.68 -5.47
CA LEU A 41 -2.13 -19.60 -5.46
C LEU A 41 -1.64 -18.35 -6.19
N VAL A 42 -2.21 -18.05 -7.37
CA VAL A 42 -1.90 -16.84 -8.13
C VAL A 42 -2.28 -15.59 -7.35
N PHE A 43 -3.46 -15.57 -6.71
CA PHE A 43 -3.90 -14.46 -5.85
C PHE A 43 -2.95 -14.24 -4.67
N THR A 44 -2.54 -15.32 -3.99
CA THR A 44 -1.63 -15.25 -2.84
C THR A 44 -0.23 -14.77 -3.26
N ILE A 45 0.28 -15.25 -4.40
CA ILE A 45 1.56 -14.79 -4.97
C ILE A 45 1.46 -13.31 -5.36
N ALA A 46 0.36 -12.88 -6.00
CA ALA A 46 0.15 -11.49 -6.37
C ALA A 46 0.08 -10.56 -5.15
N ALA A 47 -0.66 -10.94 -4.12
CA ALA A 47 -0.76 -10.21 -2.85
C ALA A 47 0.60 -10.12 -2.14
N ASN A 48 1.36 -11.23 -2.10
CA ASN A 48 2.70 -11.25 -1.54
C ASN A 48 3.69 -10.41 -2.36
N ILE A 49 3.60 -10.43 -3.70
CA ILE A 49 4.44 -9.58 -4.57
C ILE A 49 4.15 -8.10 -4.32
N HIS A 50 2.88 -7.71 -4.14
CA HIS A 50 2.52 -6.32 -3.85
C HIS A 50 3.24 -5.80 -2.59
N ILE A 51 3.26 -6.59 -1.51
CA ILE A 51 3.90 -6.21 -0.24
C ILE A 51 5.44 -6.31 -0.32
N LEU A 52 5.98 -7.30 -1.05
CA LEU A 52 7.43 -7.52 -1.16
C LEU A 52 8.11 -6.54 -2.14
N LYS A 53 7.39 -6.06 -3.16
CA LYS A 53 7.93 -5.19 -4.21
C LYS A 53 8.25 -3.79 -3.67
N GLY A 54 7.40 -3.24 -2.80
CA GLY A 54 7.67 -1.95 -2.14
C GLY A 54 8.94 -1.98 -1.26
N ARG A 55 9.11 -3.01 -0.43
CA ARG A 55 10.24 -3.12 0.51
C ARG A 55 11.58 -3.51 -0.15
N ARG A 56 11.55 -4.45 -1.11
CA ARG A 56 12.78 -4.92 -1.79
C ARG A 56 13.29 -3.92 -2.83
N SER A 57 12.42 -3.08 -3.40
CA SER A 57 12.81 -2.14 -4.44
C SER A 57 13.45 -0.87 -3.87
N THR A 58 13.05 -0.42 -2.68
CA THR A 58 13.72 0.68 -1.96
C THR A 58 15.11 0.29 -1.46
N GLU A 59 15.29 -0.91 -0.90
CA GLU A 59 16.62 -1.43 -0.50
C GLU A 59 17.58 -1.54 -1.69
N LYS A 60 17.12 -2.10 -2.82
CA LYS A 60 17.94 -2.23 -4.04
C LYS A 60 18.28 -0.88 -4.68
N LEU A 61 17.44 0.13 -4.50
CA LEU A 61 17.72 1.48 -4.96
C LEU A 61 18.74 2.16 -4.07
N LYS A 62 18.61 2.05 -2.75
CA LYS A 62 19.55 2.63 -1.78
C LYS A 62 20.98 2.11 -1.96
N ASP A 63 21.15 0.86 -2.38
CA ASP A 63 22.46 0.26 -2.69
C ASP A 63 22.98 0.58 -4.10
N SER A 64 22.19 1.27 -4.93
CA SER A 64 22.59 1.67 -6.28
C SER A 64 23.23 3.05 -6.27
N ALA A 65 24.28 3.25 -7.08
CA ALA A 65 24.90 4.56 -7.30
C ALA A 65 23.89 5.65 -7.72
N ARG A 66 22.77 5.26 -8.34
CA ARG A 66 21.66 6.18 -8.69
C ARG A 66 20.78 6.53 -7.49
N GLY A 67 20.52 5.58 -6.58
CA GLY A 67 19.72 5.86 -5.40
C GLY A 67 20.44 6.75 -4.39
N HIS A 68 21.77 6.62 -4.27
CA HIS A 68 22.57 7.51 -3.42
C HIS A 68 22.42 9.00 -3.74
N MET A 69 22.13 9.36 -4.99
CA MET A 69 21.87 10.77 -5.36
C MET A 69 20.53 11.29 -4.84
N PHE A 70 19.62 10.38 -4.46
CA PHE A 70 18.27 10.67 -4.02
C PHE A 70 17.96 10.10 -2.63
N ASP A 71 18.99 9.80 -1.83
CA ASP A 71 18.83 9.18 -0.50
C ASP A 71 17.87 9.99 0.38
N ALA A 72 17.94 11.32 0.34
CA ALA A 72 17.06 12.19 1.12
C ALA A 72 15.58 12.05 0.71
N GLN A 73 15.29 11.99 -0.59
CA GLN A 73 13.94 11.81 -1.12
C GLN A 73 13.41 10.40 -0.82
N ILE A 74 14.25 9.37 -1.03
CA ILE A 74 13.91 7.97 -0.72
C ILE A 74 13.59 7.82 0.77
N GLU A 75 14.43 8.35 1.65
CA GLU A 75 14.23 8.30 3.10
C GLU A 75 12.97 9.05 3.53
N ARG A 76 12.68 10.20 2.90
CA ARG A 76 11.46 10.96 3.18
C ARG A 76 10.21 10.19 2.80
N LEU A 77 10.16 9.62 1.59
CA LEU A 77 9.05 8.77 1.15
C LEU A 77 8.91 7.54 2.06
N ASN A 78 10.02 6.95 2.50
CA ASN A 78 10.00 5.83 3.44
C ASN A 78 9.42 6.20 4.80
N ARG A 79 9.83 7.32 5.38
CA ARG A 79 9.26 7.80 6.65
C ARG A 79 7.77 8.11 6.52
N GLN A 80 7.33 8.64 5.39
CA GLN A 80 5.91 8.90 5.14
C GLN A 80 5.10 7.59 5.11
N TYR A 81 5.57 6.60 4.35
CA TYR A 81 4.96 5.28 4.27
C TYR A 81 4.93 4.58 5.64
N GLU A 82 6.06 4.59 6.37
CA GLU A 82 6.14 4.01 7.71
C GLU A 82 5.21 4.72 8.71
N SER A 83 5.06 6.05 8.60
CA SER A 83 4.13 6.80 9.44
C SER A 83 2.68 6.34 9.24
N ILE A 84 2.27 6.06 8.01
CA ILE A 84 0.93 5.53 7.69
C ILE A 84 0.80 4.11 8.22
N MET A 85 1.75 3.23 7.87
CA MET A 85 1.73 1.81 8.26
C MET A 85 1.80 1.57 9.76
N SER A 86 2.42 2.48 10.53
CA SER A 86 2.51 2.36 11.99
C SER A 86 1.15 2.31 12.70
N ARG A 87 0.06 2.69 12.03
CA ARG A 87 -1.31 2.68 12.56
C ARG A 87 -2.15 1.52 12.05
N GLU A 88 -1.58 0.60 11.29
CA GLU A 88 -2.31 -0.53 10.70
C GLU A 88 -3.06 -1.36 11.73
N GLU A 89 -2.41 -1.66 12.85
CA GLU A 89 -3.01 -2.41 13.95
C GLU A 89 -4.23 -1.69 14.54
N TYR A 90 -4.14 -0.37 14.75
CA TYR A 90 -5.27 0.42 15.25
C TYR A 90 -6.49 0.33 14.33
N PHE A 91 -6.31 0.54 13.02
CA PHE A 91 -7.41 0.48 12.06
C PHE A 91 -7.94 -0.95 11.86
N HIS A 92 -7.09 -1.96 11.99
CA HIS A 92 -7.53 -3.35 11.84
C HIS A 92 -8.35 -3.83 13.04
N GLU A 93 -7.99 -3.39 14.25
CA GLU A 93 -8.61 -3.85 15.50
C GLU A 93 -9.78 -2.99 15.97
N ASN A 94 -9.70 -1.66 15.79
CA ASN A 94 -10.65 -0.71 16.39
C ASN A 94 -11.66 -0.15 15.38
N VAL A 95 -11.46 -0.37 14.08
CA VAL A 95 -12.36 0.13 13.03
C VAL A 95 -13.05 -1.04 12.33
N GLU A 96 -14.39 -0.97 12.26
CA GLU A 96 -15.24 -2.01 11.69
C GLU A 96 -14.81 -2.38 10.27
N GLU A 97 -14.77 -3.69 10.01
CA GLU A 97 -14.41 -4.25 8.71
C GLU A 97 -15.39 -3.82 7.63
N GLY A 98 -14.90 -3.32 6.50
CA GLY A 98 -15.73 -2.81 5.40
C GLY A 98 -16.33 -1.42 5.64
N SER A 99 -16.07 -0.78 6.79
CA SER A 99 -16.48 0.61 7.03
C SER A 99 -15.78 1.57 6.07
N GLY A 100 -16.42 2.71 5.76
CA GLY A 100 -15.85 3.73 4.88
C GLY A 100 -14.50 4.27 5.37
N VAL A 101 -14.30 4.33 6.68
CA VAL A 101 -13.04 4.76 7.31
C VAL A 101 -11.92 3.73 7.09
N ARG A 102 -12.23 2.44 7.23
CA ARG A 102 -11.26 1.37 6.98
C ARG A 102 -10.89 1.29 5.49
N ASN A 103 -11.87 1.45 4.60
CA ASN A 103 -11.61 1.50 3.17
C ASN A 103 -10.75 2.71 2.81
N LEU A 104 -11.03 3.88 3.39
CA LEU A 104 -10.21 5.07 3.22
C LEU A 104 -8.77 4.86 3.72
N TYR A 105 -8.58 4.15 4.84
CA TYR A 105 -7.25 3.81 5.32
C TYR A 105 -6.47 2.92 4.33
N GLU A 106 -7.12 1.92 3.75
CA GLU A 106 -6.51 1.09 2.70
C GLU A 106 -6.18 1.91 1.44
N ASP A 107 -7.06 2.82 1.01
CA ASP A 107 -6.79 3.75 -0.10
C ASP A 107 -5.56 4.64 0.16
N ILE A 108 -5.39 5.13 1.40
CA ILE A 108 -4.23 5.93 1.81
C ILE A 108 -2.94 5.10 1.74
N LYS A 109 -2.98 3.83 2.20
CA LYS A 109 -1.84 2.91 2.09
C LYS A 109 -1.44 2.67 0.65
N GLU A 110 -2.42 2.35 -0.20
CA GLU A 110 -2.20 2.15 -1.64
C GLU A 110 -1.62 3.41 -2.28
N GLN A 111 -2.11 4.60 -1.94
CA GLN A 111 -1.58 5.85 -2.47
C GLN A 111 -0.13 6.11 -2.01
N ALA A 112 0.19 5.86 -0.75
CA ALA A 112 1.55 6.01 -0.22
C ALA A 112 2.53 5.02 -0.88
N GLN A 113 2.09 3.79 -1.10
CA GLN A 113 2.86 2.78 -1.83
C GLN A 113 3.04 3.17 -3.31
N SER A 114 1.99 3.66 -3.96
CA SER A 114 2.06 4.14 -5.35
C SER A 114 3.08 5.26 -5.51
N ASN A 115 3.14 6.21 -4.56
CA ASN A 115 4.14 7.27 -4.59
C ASN A 115 5.58 6.73 -4.51
N MET A 116 5.82 5.72 -3.65
CA MET A 116 7.10 5.03 -3.60
C MET A 116 7.42 4.37 -4.94
N ASP A 117 6.51 3.56 -5.48
CA ASP A 117 6.75 2.83 -6.73
C ASP A 117 7.01 3.78 -7.91
N SER A 118 6.31 4.92 -7.95
CA SER A 118 6.56 6.00 -8.91
C SER A 118 7.95 6.64 -8.75
N ALA A 119 8.37 6.92 -7.52
CA ALA A 119 9.70 7.45 -7.23
C ALA A 119 10.81 6.48 -7.64
N ILE A 120 10.62 5.19 -7.33
CA ILE A 120 11.50 4.10 -7.73
C ILE A 120 11.65 4.05 -9.25
N GLY A 121 10.52 4.08 -9.98
CA GLY A 121 10.50 4.07 -11.43
C GLY A 121 11.24 5.27 -12.02
N PHE A 122 11.02 6.47 -11.48
CA PHE A 122 11.71 7.68 -11.90
C PHE A 122 13.22 7.59 -11.68
N ILE A 123 13.68 7.16 -10.50
CA ILE A 123 15.12 7.07 -10.19
C ILE A 123 15.82 6.04 -11.10
N GLN A 124 15.14 4.95 -11.45
CA GLN A 124 15.68 3.95 -12.37
C GLN A 124 15.90 4.51 -13.78
N THR A 125 15.00 5.36 -14.27
CA THR A 125 15.06 5.94 -15.62
C THR A 125 15.76 7.30 -15.68
N TYR A 126 16.12 7.88 -14.53
CA TYR A 126 16.74 9.20 -14.44
C TYR A 126 18.08 9.29 -15.18
N ASP A 127 18.20 10.33 -16.02
CA ASP A 127 19.43 10.62 -16.74
C ASP A 127 20.48 11.27 -15.82
N TYR A 128 21.39 10.43 -15.34
CA TYR A 128 22.48 10.85 -14.46
C TYR A 128 23.61 11.61 -15.16
N TYR A 129 23.65 11.61 -16.49
CA TYR A 129 24.67 12.33 -17.26
C TYR A 129 24.34 13.81 -17.34
N THR A 130 23.08 14.14 -17.67
CA THR A 130 22.63 15.52 -17.79
C THR A 130 22.14 16.12 -16.47
N ARG A 131 21.84 15.28 -15.47
CA ARG A 131 21.43 15.65 -14.11
C ARG A 131 20.33 16.74 -14.09
N PRO A 132 19.21 16.54 -14.80
CA PRO A 132 18.12 17.51 -14.81
C PRO A 132 17.50 17.62 -13.41
N GLN A 133 16.94 18.77 -13.04
CA GLN A 133 16.29 18.89 -11.73
C GLN A 133 15.19 17.84 -11.56
N PRO A 134 15.18 17.07 -10.45
CA PRO A 134 14.26 15.95 -10.24
C PRO A 134 12.87 16.41 -9.76
N VAL A 135 12.26 17.37 -10.47
CA VAL A 135 11.01 18.04 -10.07
C VAL A 135 9.87 17.05 -9.79
N TYR A 136 9.81 15.96 -10.56
CA TYR A 136 8.84 14.89 -10.35
C TYR A 136 8.99 14.23 -8.97
N LEU A 137 10.23 13.91 -8.58
CA LEU A 137 10.53 13.26 -7.30
C LEU A 137 10.25 14.19 -6.11
N ASP A 138 10.57 15.47 -6.26
CA ASP A 138 10.27 16.49 -5.24
C ASP A 138 8.74 16.69 -5.08
N ASN A 139 7.99 16.63 -6.18
CA ASN A 139 6.53 16.65 -6.15
C ASN A 139 5.94 15.44 -5.42
N LEU A 140 6.45 14.23 -5.68
CA LEU A 140 6.02 13.02 -4.96
C LEU A 140 6.27 13.14 -3.45
N CYS A 141 7.43 13.68 -3.06
CA CYS A 141 7.75 13.93 -1.66
C CYS A 141 6.75 14.90 -1.02
N ARG A 142 6.48 16.04 -1.69
CA ARG A 142 5.55 17.06 -1.21
C ARG A 142 4.12 16.53 -1.08
N GLN A 143 3.67 15.77 -2.07
CA GLN A 143 2.37 15.12 -2.05
C GLN A 143 2.27 14.12 -0.89
N GLY A 144 3.31 13.33 -0.65
CA GLY A 144 3.36 12.41 0.48
C GLY A 144 3.33 13.11 1.84
N ASP A 145 3.97 14.27 1.99
CA ASP A 145 3.88 15.05 3.24
C ASP A 145 2.46 15.55 3.48
N GLU A 146 1.78 15.99 2.42
CA GLU A 146 0.40 16.48 2.51
C GLU A 146 -0.56 15.35 2.87
N LEU A 147 -0.38 14.17 2.26
CA LEU A 147 -1.16 12.97 2.58
C LEU A 147 -0.97 12.56 4.04
N VAL A 148 0.27 12.47 4.53
CA VAL A 148 0.57 12.14 5.93
C VAL A 148 -0.03 13.18 6.88
N ARG A 149 0.05 14.47 6.55
CA ARG A 149 -0.53 15.54 7.36
C ARG A 149 -2.05 15.38 7.48
N LYS A 150 -2.76 15.20 6.37
CA LYS A 150 -4.22 15.03 6.36
C LYS A 150 -4.65 13.73 7.06
N PHE A 151 -3.90 12.64 6.85
CA PHE A 151 -4.09 11.40 7.56
C PHE A 151 -3.92 11.55 9.08
N ASN A 152 -2.88 12.24 9.54
CA ASN A 152 -2.67 12.48 10.97
C ASN A 152 -3.84 13.25 11.60
N ILE A 153 -4.36 14.28 10.91
CA ILE A 153 -5.54 15.04 11.36
C ILE A 153 -6.76 14.11 11.44
N LEU A 154 -6.97 13.26 10.43
CA LEU A 154 -8.06 12.29 10.43
C LEU A 154 -7.96 11.35 11.64
N VAL A 155 -6.77 10.79 11.91
CA VAL A 155 -6.52 9.90 13.07
C VAL A 155 -6.77 10.62 14.39
N GLU A 156 -6.26 11.84 14.56
CA GLU A 156 -6.47 12.64 15.77
C GLU A 156 -7.96 12.82 16.05
N LYS A 157 -8.75 13.18 15.02
CA LYS A 157 -10.19 13.37 15.16
C LYS A 157 -10.93 12.07 15.46
N MET A 158 -10.51 10.94 14.89
CA MET A 158 -11.10 9.64 15.22
C MET A 158 -10.90 9.27 16.70
N VAL A 159 -9.70 9.52 17.24
CA VAL A 159 -9.41 9.28 18.67
C VAL A 159 -10.21 10.24 19.57
N ASP A 160 -10.37 11.50 19.16
CA ASP A 160 -11.19 12.48 19.90
C ASP A 160 -12.68 12.09 19.95
N ILE A 161 -13.20 11.38 18.93
CA ILE A 161 -14.62 10.97 18.84
C ILE A 161 -14.92 9.77 19.73
N ASP A 162 -13.98 8.84 19.89
CA ASP A 162 -14.10 7.75 20.89
C ASP A 162 -14.22 8.31 22.33
N THR A 163 -13.79 9.56 22.56
CA THR A 163 -13.91 10.26 23.85
C THR A 163 -15.07 11.27 23.92
N ASN A 164 -15.56 11.80 22.80
CA ASN A 164 -16.72 12.72 22.76
C ASN A 164 -17.71 12.34 21.66
N LEU A 165 -18.92 11.96 22.09
CA LEU A 165 -19.97 11.35 21.28
C LEU A 165 -20.61 12.34 20.28
N SER A 166 -19.97 12.63 19.15
CA SER A 166 -20.63 13.13 17.94
C SER A 166 -19.73 13.00 16.71
N THR A 167 -20.12 12.10 15.80
CA THR A 167 -19.89 12.13 14.33
C THR A 167 -18.56 12.66 13.83
N LEU A 168 -17.72 11.79 13.25
CA LEU A 168 -16.61 12.20 12.39
C LEU A 168 -17.13 13.17 11.34
N ASP A 169 -16.68 14.43 11.42
CA ASP A 169 -17.05 15.44 10.45
C ASP A 169 -16.56 14.97 9.07
N MET A 170 -17.52 14.70 8.15
CA MET A 170 -17.25 14.19 6.80
C MET A 170 -16.23 15.05 6.06
N LYS A 171 -16.08 16.32 6.44
CA LYS A 171 -15.09 17.23 5.88
C LYS A 171 -13.66 16.70 5.93
N TYR A 172 -13.25 16.02 7.01
CA TYR A 172 -11.87 15.50 7.12
C TYR A 172 -11.64 14.28 6.23
N VAL A 173 -12.68 13.46 6.05
CA VAL A 173 -12.70 12.32 5.13
C VAL A 173 -12.60 12.85 3.69
N ASP A 174 -13.44 13.83 3.35
CA ASP A 174 -13.45 14.48 2.03
C ASP A 174 -12.10 15.15 1.73
N ASP A 175 -11.50 15.83 2.71
CA ASP A 175 -10.19 16.48 2.57
C ASP A 175 -9.07 15.48 2.21
N VAL A 176 -9.13 14.26 2.74
CA VAL A 176 -8.17 13.18 2.42
C VAL A 176 -8.45 12.59 1.05
N ILE A 177 -9.72 12.33 0.72
CA ILE A 177 -10.13 11.82 -0.59
C ILE A 177 -9.75 12.79 -1.71
N GLU A 178 -10.03 14.08 -1.53
CA GLU A 178 -9.67 15.13 -2.49
C GLU A 178 -8.14 15.20 -2.67
N CYS A 179 -7.38 15.10 -1.58
CA CYS A 179 -5.93 15.06 -1.65
C CYS A 179 -5.43 13.91 -2.51
N MET A 180 -5.92 12.69 -2.28
CA MET A 180 -5.54 11.53 -3.07
C MET A 180 -5.98 11.65 -4.53
N ASN A 181 -7.18 12.16 -4.79
CA ASN A 181 -7.66 12.39 -6.16
C ASN A 181 -6.78 13.39 -6.91
N ASN A 182 -6.38 14.48 -6.25
CA ASN A 182 -5.43 15.45 -6.81
C ASN A 182 -4.06 14.83 -7.08
N MET A 183 -3.59 13.92 -6.21
CA MET A 183 -2.35 13.17 -6.44
C MET A 183 -2.48 12.28 -7.68
N ARG A 184 -3.54 11.46 -7.78
CA ARG A 184 -3.79 10.55 -8.91
C ARG A 184 -3.91 11.29 -10.26
N GLN A 185 -4.59 12.42 -10.30
CA GLN A 185 -4.73 13.24 -11.52
C GLN A 185 -3.39 13.87 -11.95
N ASN A 186 -2.57 14.29 -10.99
CA ASN A 186 -1.25 14.84 -11.26
C ASN A 186 -0.25 13.78 -11.77
N THR A 187 -0.34 12.53 -11.28
CA THR A 187 0.48 11.42 -11.78
C THR A 187 0.18 11.10 -13.25
N GLY A 188 -1.09 11.22 -13.68
CA GLY A 188 -1.49 11.04 -15.08
C GLY A 188 -1.04 12.14 -16.03
N SER A 189 -0.81 13.35 -15.51
CA SER A 189 -0.49 14.54 -16.31
C SER A 189 1.02 14.78 -16.45
N GLN A 190 1.84 14.26 -15.53
CA GLN A 190 3.30 14.44 -15.54
C GLN A 190 4.06 13.38 -16.37
N GLY A 191 3.36 12.42 -16.99
CA GLY A 191 3.95 11.44 -17.91
C GLY A 191 4.04 11.88 -19.38
N MET A 192 3.67 13.13 -19.72
CA MET A 192 3.61 13.63 -21.11
C MET A 192 4.32 14.98 -21.31
N SER A 193 5.42 15.27 -20.62
CA SER A 193 6.23 16.46 -20.91
C SER A 193 7.72 16.15 -20.85
#